data_AF-A0A7X4A7C0-F1
#
_entry.id   AF-A0A7X4A7C0-F1
#
_cell.length_a   1.000
_cell.length_b   1.000
_cell.length_c   1.000
_cell.angle_alpha   90.00
_cell.angle_beta   90.00
_cell.angle_gamma   90.00
#
_symmetry.space_group_name_H-M   'P 1'
#
loop_
_entity.id
_entity.type
_entity.pdbx_description
1 polymer ?
#
loop_
_entity_poly.entity_id
_entity_poly.type
_entity_poly.pdbx_seq_one_letter_code
_entity_poly.pdbx_strand_id
1 'polypeptide(L)'
;MCTVVILRRSGHRWPLLLAANRDEMKDRPWRPPDRHWPDRPWVVAGIDLEAGGTWLGINDDGVVAAVMNRTASLGPAADKRSRGELVLDALDSADAADAVERLRHLDGNAWR
;
A
#
# COMPACT_ATOMS: atom_id res chain seq x y z
N MET A 1 -3.13 10.78 -11.31
CA MET A 1 -1.70 10.51 -11.05
C MET A 1 -1.48 10.43 -9.53
N CYS A 2 -1.19 9.25 -8.97
CA CYS A 2 -0.92 9.16 -7.52
C CYS A 2 0.31 9.97 -7.11
N THR A 3 0.30 10.47 -5.87
CA THR A 3 1.39 11.27 -5.29
C THR A 3 1.68 10.79 -3.88
N VAL A 4 2.97 10.67 -3.53
CA VAL A 4 3.43 10.47 -2.15
C VAL A 4 4.22 11.71 -1.72
N VAL A 5 3.91 12.22 -0.54
CA VAL A 5 4.59 13.34 0.09
C VAL A 5 5.23 12.82 1.37
N ILE A 6 6.55 13.02 1.49
CA ILE A 6 7.33 12.65 2.67
C ILE A 6 7.96 13.92 3.22
N LEU A 7 7.71 14.20 4.49
CA LEU A 7 8.32 15.31 5.22
C LEU A 7 9.08 14.76 6.42
N ARG A 8 10.41 14.88 6.38
CA ARG A 8 11.33 14.50 7.47
C ARG A 8 11.77 15.73 8.24
N ARG A 9 11.61 15.72 9.56
CA ARG A 9 11.90 16.85 10.45
C ARG A 9 12.61 16.37 11.73
N SER A 10 13.93 16.24 11.68
CA SER A 10 14.71 15.84 12.86
C SER A 10 14.45 16.78 14.06
N GLY A 11 14.30 16.22 15.26
CA GLY A 11 14.05 16.99 16.49
C GLY A 11 12.63 17.57 16.65
N HIS A 12 11.75 17.41 15.67
CA HIS A 12 10.36 17.84 15.77
C HIS A 12 9.49 16.76 16.45
N ARG A 13 8.41 17.16 17.16
CA ARG A 13 7.46 16.20 17.79
C ARG A 13 6.90 15.15 16.82
N TRP A 14 6.79 15.55 15.55
CA TRP A 14 6.37 14.71 14.43
C TRP A 14 7.53 14.62 13.42
N PRO A 15 8.49 13.70 13.64
CA PRO A 15 9.75 13.66 12.90
C PRO A 15 9.62 13.13 11.47
N LEU A 16 8.52 12.44 11.18
CA LEU A 16 8.13 11.97 9.86
C LEU A 16 6.64 12.22 9.66
N LEU A 17 6.27 12.82 8.55
CA LEU A 17 4.90 12.83 8.04
C LEU A 17 4.91 12.19 6.65
N LEU A 18 3.97 11.29 6.42
CA LEU A 18 3.75 10.66 5.13
C LEU A 18 2.29 10.86 4.75
N ALA A 19 2.06 11.31 3.52
CA ALA A 19 0.74 11.36 2.91
C ALA A 19 0.81 10.71 1.54
N ALA A 20 -0.22 9.94 1.17
CA ALA A 20 -0.38 9.42 -0.17
C ALA A 20 -1.77 9.77 -0.69
N ASN A 21 -1.80 10.40 -1.86
CA ASN A 21 -3.02 10.67 -2.60
C ASN A 21 -3.15 9.63 -3.73
N ARG A 22 -4.23 8.85 -3.70
CA ARG A 22 -4.58 7.94 -4.78
C ARG A 22 -5.54 8.65 -5.73
N ASP A 23 -5.07 8.88 -6.96
CA ASP A 23 -5.93 9.37 -8.04
C ASP A 23 -6.51 8.18 -8.80
N GLU A 24 -7.81 7.99 -8.68
CA GLU A 24 -8.53 6.81 -9.17
C GLU A 24 -9.89 7.18 -9.78
N MET A 25 -10.49 6.23 -10.50
CA MET A 25 -11.87 6.31 -10.99
C MET A 25 -12.86 6.63 -9.85
N LYS A 26 -13.73 7.61 -10.07
CA LYS A 26 -14.64 8.14 -9.04
C LYS A 26 -15.65 7.11 -8.53
N ASP A 27 -16.01 6.17 -9.38
CA ASP A 27 -16.97 5.09 -9.15
C ASP A 27 -16.33 3.83 -8.56
N ARG A 28 -15.01 3.77 -8.45
CA ARG A 28 -14.31 2.63 -7.86
C ARG A 28 -14.61 2.56 -6.35
N PRO A 29 -15.26 1.49 -5.85
CA PRO A 29 -15.67 1.38 -4.46
C PRO A 29 -14.49 1.09 -3.53
N TRP A 30 -14.48 1.74 -2.36
CA TRP A 30 -13.47 1.55 -1.31
C TRP A 30 -14.07 1.81 0.08
N ARG A 31 -13.40 1.34 1.15
CA ARG A 31 -13.72 1.70 2.54
C ARG A 31 -12.57 2.45 3.22
N PRO A 32 -12.86 3.36 4.16
CA PRO A 32 -11.85 4.13 4.88
C PRO A 32 -10.90 3.27 5.72
N PRO A 33 -9.79 3.85 6.22
CA PRO A 33 -8.84 3.13 7.05
C PRO A 33 -9.48 2.42 8.25
N ASP A 34 -9.29 1.11 8.31
CA ASP A 34 -9.72 0.23 9.41
C ASP A 34 -8.91 -1.08 9.35
N ARG A 35 -9.16 -2.01 10.28
CA ARG A 35 -8.62 -3.37 10.28
C ARG A 35 -9.53 -4.29 9.46
N HIS A 36 -9.35 -4.30 8.14
CA HIS A 36 -10.24 -5.02 7.21
C HIS A 36 -9.93 -6.51 7.05
N TRP A 37 -8.72 -6.95 7.37
CA TRP A 37 -8.24 -8.31 7.12
C TRP A 37 -8.13 -9.10 8.42
N PRO A 38 -8.97 -10.14 8.65
CA PRO A 38 -8.90 -10.96 9.85
C PRO A 38 -7.58 -11.74 9.99
N ASP A 39 -6.94 -12.08 8.87
CA ASP A 39 -5.64 -12.76 8.80
C ASP A 39 -4.44 -11.80 8.91
N ARG A 40 -4.69 -10.48 8.86
CA ARG A 40 -3.70 -9.43 9.10
C ARG A 40 -4.23 -8.42 10.10
N PRO A 41 -4.51 -8.84 11.34
CA PRO A 41 -5.12 -7.98 12.34
C PRO A 41 -4.23 -6.79 12.71
N TRP A 42 -2.92 -6.82 12.39
CA TRP A 42 -1.96 -5.72 12.61
C TRP A 42 -2.05 -4.58 11.59
N VAL A 43 -2.80 -4.73 10.50
CA VAL A 43 -2.85 -3.74 9.41
C VAL A 43 -4.02 -2.77 9.60
N VAL A 44 -3.72 -1.47 9.55
CA VAL A 44 -4.71 -0.40 9.40
C VAL A 44 -4.52 0.25 8.03
N ALA A 45 -5.51 0.12 7.15
CA ALA A 45 -5.44 0.64 5.79
C ALA A 45 -6.83 0.86 5.20
N GLY A 46 -6.95 1.67 4.15
CA GLY A 46 -8.17 1.64 3.32
C GLY A 46 -8.23 0.32 2.55
N ILE A 47 -9.42 -0.13 2.15
CA ILE A 47 -9.57 -1.34 1.31
C ILE A 47 -10.23 -0.99 -0.02
N ASP A 48 -9.64 -1.48 -1.11
CA ASP A 48 -10.22 -1.47 -2.44
C ASP A 48 -11.24 -2.61 -2.56
N LEU A 49 -12.52 -2.31 -2.76
CA LEU A 49 -13.57 -3.32 -2.74
C LEU A 49 -13.67 -4.13 -4.05
N GLU A 50 -13.04 -3.66 -5.14
CA GLU A 50 -12.96 -4.43 -6.38
C GLU A 50 -11.80 -5.44 -6.35
N ALA A 51 -10.64 -5.01 -5.85
CA ALA A 51 -9.41 -5.79 -5.92
C ALA A 51 -8.98 -6.43 -4.59
N GLY A 52 -9.60 -6.06 -3.47
CA GLY A 52 -9.34 -6.64 -2.14
C GLY A 52 -8.04 -6.19 -1.47
N GLY A 53 -7.18 -5.43 -2.16
CA GLY A 53 -5.93 -4.89 -1.65
C GLY A 53 -6.05 -3.46 -1.09
N THR A 54 -4.90 -2.82 -0.88
CA THR A 54 -4.83 -1.43 -0.40
C THR A 54 -3.81 -0.59 -1.17
N TRP A 55 -3.95 0.73 -1.15
CA TRP A 55 -3.01 1.67 -1.76
C TRP A 55 -2.08 2.36 -0.77
N LEU A 56 -2.45 2.38 0.52
CA LEU A 56 -1.72 2.99 1.62
C LEU A 56 -2.15 2.31 2.92
N GLY A 57 -1.19 1.86 3.71
CA GLY A 57 -1.46 1.32 5.04
C GLY A 57 -0.27 1.48 5.99
N ILE A 58 -0.54 1.19 7.26
CA ILE A 58 0.44 1.12 8.33
C ILE A 58 0.18 -0.15 9.15
N ASN A 59 1.24 -0.77 9.67
CA ASN A 59 1.12 -1.87 10.62
C ASN A 59 1.42 -1.42 12.07
N ASP A 60 1.18 -2.30 13.04
CA ASP A 60 1.41 -2.01 14.46
C ASP A 60 2.91 -1.79 14.80
N ASP A 61 3.84 -2.25 13.95
CA ASP A 61 5.29 -2.02 14.06
C ASP A 61 5.73 -0.66 13.48
N GLY A 62 4.81 0.10 12.87
CA GLY A 62 5.09 1.42 12.30
C GLY A 62 5.66 1.40 10.87
N VAL A 63 5.64 0.25 10.19
CA VAL A 63 5.93 0.17 8.75
C VAL A 63 4.78 0.82 7.99
N VAL A 64 5.12 1.79 7.12
CA VAL A 64 4.17 2.44 6.22
C VAL A 64 4.51 2.07 4.79
N ALA A 65 3.52 1.58 4.05
CA ALA A 65 3.68 1.20 2.65
C ALA A 65 2.59 1.87 1.79
N ALA A 66 2.98 2.31 0.60
CA ALA A 66 2.08 2.89 -0.38
C ALA A 66 2.49 2.45 -1.79
N VAL A 67 1.50 2.22 -2.66
CA VAL A 67 1.75 1.85 -4.06
C VAL A 67 1.31 2.97 -5.00
N MET A 68 2.22 3.35 -5.90
CA MET A 68 2.01 4.43 -6.87
C MET A 68 1.47 3.91 -8.20
N ASN A 69 1.04 4.82 -9.07
CA ASN A 69 0.65 4.45 -10.43
C ASN A 69 1.83 3.88 -11.21
N ARG A 70 1.55 2.87 -12.04
CA ARG A 70 2.51 2.33 -13.01
C ARG A 70 1.98 2.59 -14.42
N THR A 71 2.84 3.05 -15.31
CA THR A 71 2.49 3.21 -16.73
C THR A 71 2.01 1.90 -17.33
N ALA A 72 1.07 1.97 -18.28
CA ALA A 72 0.50 0.81 -18.99
C ALA A 72 -0.13 -0.28 -18.09
N SER A 73 -0.59 0.07 -16.88
CA SER A 73 -1.22 -0.88 -15.93
C SER A 73 -2.73 -0.68 -15.72
N LEU A 74 -3.40 0.11 -16.55
CA LEU A 74 -4.83 0.39 -16.39
C LEU A 74 -5.71 -0.84 -16.65
N GLY A 75 -6.73 -1.02 -15.81
CA GLY A 75 -7.74 -2.07 -15.94
C GLY A 75 -7.26 -3.46 -15.46
N PRO A 76 -8.22 -4.35 -15.14
CA PRO A 76 -7.93 -5.71 -14.71
C PRO A 76 -7.25 -6.51 -15.83
N ALA A 77 -6.39 -7.45 -15.45
CA ALA A 77 -5.86 -8.48 -16.33
C ALA A 77 -6.05 -9.83 -15.63
N ALA A 78 -6.73 -10.76 -16.29
CA ALA A 78 -7.17 -12.01 -15.67
C ALA A 78 -6.00 -12.89 -15.16
N ASP A 79 -4.81 -12.72 -15.72
CA ASP A 79 -3.58 -13.42 -15.35
C ASP A 79 -2.72 -12.66 -14.31
N LYS A 80 -3.21 -11.54 -13.76
CA LYS A 80 -2.43 -10.66 -12.87
C LYS A 80 -3.11 -10.48 -11.52
N ARG A 81 -2.28 -10.47 -10.47
CA ARG A 81 -2.66 -10.10 -9.09
C ARG A 81 -2.81 -8.59 -8.94
N SER A 82 -3.53 -8.12 -7.94
CA SER A 82 -3.65 -6.68 -7.68
C SER A 82 -2.37 -6.14 -7.07
N ARG A 83 -1.82 -5.04 -7.59
CA ARG A 83 -0.68 -4.35 -6.93
C ARG A 83 -0.98 -3.87 -5.51
N GLY A 84 -2.25 -3.80 -5.10
CA GLY A 84 -2.61 -3.51 -3.71
C GLY A 84 -2.18 -4.61 -2.73
N GLU A 85 -1.92 -5.83 -3.22
CA GLU A 85 -1.36 -6.92 -2.42
C GLU A 85 0.10 -6.67 -2.03
N LEU A 86 0.88 -5.95 -2.85
CA LEU A 86 2.27 -5.61 -2.52
C LEU A 86 2.37 -4.72 -1.27
N VAL A 87 1.36 -3.90 -1.04
CA VAL A 87 1.27 -3.08 0.18
C VAL A 87 1.01 -3.98 1.39
N LEU A 88 0.10 -4.95 1.27
CA LEU A 88 -0.15 -5.91 2.36
C LEU A 88 1.08 -6.78 2.64
N ASP A 89 1.75 -7.27 1.60
CA ASP A 89 2.98 -8.07 1.72
C ASP A 89 4.09 -7.29 2.43
N ALA A 90 4.20 -5.97 2.19
CA ALA A 90 5.14 -5.11 2.90
C ALA A 90 4.77 -4.90 4.38
N LEU A 91 3.47 -4.84 4.69
CA LEU A 91 2.96 -4.61 6.05
C LEU A 91 2.98 -5.85 6.94
N ASP A 92 3.31 -7.02 6.38
CA ASP A 92 3.60 -8.26 7.10
C ASP A 92 5.07 -8.34 7.59
N SER A 93 5.82 -7.25 7.50
CA SER A 93 7.22 -7.14 7.94
C SER A 93 7.35 -6.31 9.23
N ALA A 94 8.33 -6.67 10.07
CA ALA A 94 8.60 -6.01 11.34
C ALA A 94 9.24 -4.62 11.18
N ASP A 95 9.95 -4.39 10.07
CA ASP A 95 10.49 -3.08 9.73
C ASP A 95 10.56 -2.86 8.20
N ALA A 96 10.95 -1.64 7.81
CA ALA A 96 11.04 -1.25 6.41
C ALA A 96 12.15 -1.97 5.63
N ALA A 97 13.24 -2.40 6.29
CA ALA A 97 14.31 -3.12 5.61
C ALA A 97 13.87 -4.55 5.28
N ASP A 98 13.19 -5.22 6.22
CA ASP A 98 12.57 -6.52 6.02
C ASP A 98 11.50 -6.49 4.92
N ALA A 99 10.68 -5.43 4.88
CA ALA A 99 9.72 -5.22 3.80
C ALA A 99 10.40 -5.14 2.42
N VAL A 100 11.51 -4.40 2.31
CA VAL A 100 12.28 -4.30 1.05
C VAL A 100 12.86 -5.66 0.66
N GLU A 101 13.45 -6.40 1.59
CA GLU A 101 14.05 -7.71 1.30
C GLU A 101 12.99 -8.74 0.88
N ARG A 102 11.79 -8.69 1.46
CA ARG A 102 10.66 -9.53 1.03
C ARG A 102 10.22 -9.21 -0.40
N LEU A 103 10.12 -7.92 -0.75
CA LEU A 103 9.55 -7.50 -2.03
C LEU A 103 10.54 -7.57 -3.21
N ARG A 104 11.85 -7.43 -2.96
CA ARG A 104 12.86 -7.31 -4.04
C ARG A 104 12.98 -8.54 -4.94
N HIS A 105 12.54 -9.71 -4.48
CA HIS A 105 12.64 -10.98 -5.22
C HIS A 105 11.35 -11.32 -5.99
N LEU A 106 10.34 -10.46 -5.92
CA LEU A 106 9.06 -10.68 -6.61
C LEU A 106 9.16 -10.36 -8.10
N ASP A 107 8.53 -11.17 -8.94
CA ASP A 107 8.37 -10.86 -10.38
C ASP A 107 7.32 -9.77 -10.59
N GLY A 108 7.75 -8.51 -10.73
CA GLY A 108 6.85 -7.37 -10.93
C GLY A 108 5.86 -7.49 -12.11
N ASN A 109 6.04 -8.47 -13.01
CA ASN A 109 5.09 -8.76 -14.08
C ASN A 109 3.89 -9.61 -13.64
N ALA A 110 3.90 -10.19 -12.45
CA ALA A 110 2.77 -10.97 -11.92
C ALA A 110 1.65 -10.08 -11.35
N TRP A 111 1.89 -8.77 -11.16
CA TRP A 111 0.91 -7.82 -10.63
C TRP A 111 0.48 -6.78 -11.66
N ARG A 112 -0.74 -6.25 -11.52
CA ARG A 112 -1.27 -5.11 -12.28
C ARG A 112 -1.90 -4.04 -11.40
#